data_AF-A0A2T1EN67-F1
#
_entry.id   AF-A0A2T1EN67-F1
#
_cell.length_a   1.000
_cell.length_b   1.000
_cell.length_c   1.000
_cell.angle_alpha   90.00
_cell.angle_beta   90.00
_cell.angle_gamma   90.00
#
_symmetry.space_group_name_H-M   'P 1'
#
loop_
_entity.id
_entity.type
_entity.pdbx_description
1 polymer ?
#
loop_
_entity_poly.entity_id
_entity_poly.type
_entity_poly.pdbx_seq_one_letter_code
_entity_poly.pdbx_strand_id
1 'polypeptide(L)'
;MNVKYLSAIAFTAICLLPGISYAQQQQDYACFLTTNSGSTIDFSQTSLCGAQKTVPKLPVNIDEAFLGEYKRNVMQYAEVRDNLLSNVQQSPEMSSLQAQRVCNELKSGLSLDEVKQKQARETVEQSSIVNAQIITNLATKYYCPKGG
;
A
#
# COMPACT_ATOMS: atom_id res chain seq x y z
N MET A 1 72.41 -17.34 33.81
CA MET A 1 72.69 -16.90 32.42
C MET A 1 72.13 -17.93 31.45
N ASN A 2 71.64 -17.42 30.30
CA ASN A 2 71.22 -18.11 29.08
C ASN A 2 69.76 -18.55 28.96
N VAL A 3 69.00 -17.56 28.48
CA VAL A 3 67.72 -17.60 27.79
C VAL A 3 67.85 -18.36 26.45
N LYS A 4 66.88 -19.20 26.08
CA LYS A 4 66.53 -19.48 24.67
C LYS A 4 65.02 -19.56 24.51
N TYR A 5 64.47 -18.49 23.94
CA TYR A 5 63.14 -18.40 23.37
C TYR A 5 63.09 -19.22 22.07
N LEU A 6 62.02 -19.99 21.87
CA LEU A 6 61.58 -20.45 20.56
C LEU A 6 60.08 -20.17 20.47
N SER A 7 59.78 -18.99 19.95
CA SER A 7 58.46 -18.48 19.61
C SER A 7 57.89 -19.26 18.42
N ALA A 8 56.83 -20.04 18.67
CA ALA A 8 55.97 -20.55 17.61
C ALA A 8 54.88 -19.51 17.33
N ILE A 9 55.00 -18.79 16.22
CA ILE A 9 53.96 -17.87 15.73
C ILE A 9 52.93 -18.74 15.00
N ALA A 10 51.85 -19.09 15.68
CA ALA A 10 50.69 -19.72 15.05
C ALA A 10 49.91 -18.64 14.28
N PHE A 11 50.00 -18.65 12.96
CA PHE A 11 49.12 -17.87 12.09
C PHE A 11 47.73 -18.51 12.10
N THR A 12 46.83 -18.01 12.95
CA THR A 12 45.40 -18.31 12.80
C THR A 12 44.87 -17.53 11.61
N ALA A 13 44.66 -18.22 10.49
CA ALA A 13 43.93 -17.69 9.34
C ALA A 13 42.50 -17.34 9.79
N ILE A 14 42.19 -16.04 9.86
CA ILE A 14 40.82 -15.55 10.04
C ILE A 14 40.14 -15.70 8.68
N CYS A 15 39.42 -16.80 8.49
CA CYS A 15 38.47 -16.92 7.39
C CYS A 15 37.32 -15.93 7.63
N LEU A 16 37.40 -14.75 7.02
CA LEU A 16 36.27 -13.84 6.87
C LEU A 16 35.28 -14.48 5.90
N LEU A 17 34.27 -15.18 6.44
CA LEU A 17 33.10 -15.58 5.67
C LEU A 17 32.29 -14.32 5.32
N PRO A 18 31.93 -14.11 4.04
CA PRO A 18 31.15 -12.95 3.65
C PRO A 18 29.72 -13.10 4.18
N GLY A 19 29.29 -12.11 4.96
CA GLY A 19 27.90 -11.73 5.10
C GLY A 19 26.92 -12.81 5.54
N ILE A 20 26.96 -13.16 6.84
CA ILE A 20 25.75 -13.69 7.49
C ILE A 20 24.75 -12.54 7.51
N SER A 21 23.88 -12.48 6.50
CA SER A 21 22.65 -11.69 6.60
C SER A 21 21.82 -12.33 7.70
N TYR A 22 21.77 -11.69 8.87
CA TYR A 22 20.75 -12.00 9.86
C TYR A 22 19.42 -11.61 9.22
N ALA A 23 18.76 -12.56 8.56
CA ALA A 23 17.33 -12.48 8.38
C ALA A 23 16.77 -12.40 9.81
N GLN A 24 16.28 -11.23 10.21
CA GLN A 24 15.41 -11.12 11.37
C GLN A 24 14.21 -12.02 11.08
N GLN A 25 14.28 -13.26 11.54
CA GLN A 25 13.17 -14.17 11.55
C GLN A 25 12.19 -13.59 12.55
N GLN A 26 11.27 -12.77 12.04
CA GLN A 26 10.24 -12.12 12.81
C GLN A 26 9.43 -13.24 13.46
N GLN A 27 9.63 -13.41 14.77
CA GLN A 27 8.93 -14.43 15.53
C GLN A 27 7.43 -14.15 15.40
N ASP A 28 6.73 -15.12 14.83
CA ASP A 28 5.29 -15.12 14.68
C ASP A 28 4.71 -15.39 16.09
N TYR A 29 4.59 -14.33 16.88
CA TYR A 29 4.04 -14.42 18.23
C TYR A 29 2.55 -14.68 18.08
N ALA A 30 2.14 -15.90 18.45
CA ALA A 30 0.75 -16.31 18.41
C ALA A 30 -0.10 -15.36 19.28
N CYS A 31 -1.02 -14.67 18.62
CA CYS A 31 -1.82 -13.58 19.18
C CYS A 31 -3.12 -14.15 19.78
N PHE A 32 -3.02 -14.79 20.93
CA PHE A 32 -4.18 -15.35 21.62
C PHE A 32 -4.27 -14.91 23.07
N LEU A 33 -5.49 -14.87 23.60
CA LEU A 33 -5.76 -14.71 25.02
C LEU A 33 -6.50 -15.94 25.53
N THR A 34 -5.93 -16.58 26.54
CA THR A 34 -6.61 -17.65 27.26
C THR A 34 -7.32 -17.06 28.46
N THR A 35 -8.64 -17.24 28.49
CA THR A 35 -9.50 -16.81 29.60
C THR A 35 -9.32 -17.71 30.82
N ASN A 36 -9.76 -17.23 31.99
CA ASN A 36 -9.70 -18.03 33.24
C ASN A 36 -10.53 -19.32 33.20
N SER A 37 -11.45 -19.46 32.24
CA SER A 37 -12.20 -20.70 31.97
C SER A 37 -11.46 -21.67 31.04
N GLY A 38 -10.25 -21.32 30.59
CA GLY A 38 -9.46 -22.14 29.67
C GLY A 38 -9.81 -21.96 28.18
N SER A 39 -10.73 -21.07 27.85
CA SER A 39 -11.08 -20.79 26.44
C SER A 39 -10.06 -19.85 25.81
N THR A 40 -9.61 -20.17 24.60
CA THR A 40 -8.66 -19.36 23.83
C THR A 40 -9.38 -18.48 22.81
N ILE A 41 -9.09 -17.19 22.82
CA ILE A 41 -9.58 -16.21 21.85
C ILE A 41 -8.40 -15.87 20.93
N ASP A 42 -8.55 -16.16 19.64
CA ASP A 42 -7.55 -15.85 18.62
C ASP A 42 -7.78 -14.44 18.07
N PHE A 43 -6.77 -13.59 18.22
CA PHE A 43 -6.75 -12.21 17.78
C PHE A 43 -5.84 -12.01 16.56
N SER A 44 -5.28 -13.08 15.98
CA SER A 44 -4.39 -13.02 14.79
C SER A 44 -5.01 -12.31 13.59
N GLN A 45 -6.34 -12.34 13.46
CA GLN A 45 -7.08 -11.64 12.40
C GLN A 45 -7.47 -10.21 12.77
N THR A 46 -7.19 -9.77 13.99
CA THR A 46 -7.52 -8.43 14.49
C THR A 46 -6.24 -7.61 14.68
N SER A 47 -6.31 -6.30 14.51
CA SER A 47 -5.13 -5.42 14.63
C SER A 47 -4.62 -5.25 16.08
N LEU A 48 -5.05 -6.10 17.01
CA LEU A 48 -4.78 -5.97 18.45
C LEU A 48 -3.38 -6.44 18.82
N CYS A 49 -2.88 -7.54 18.25
CA CYS A 49 -1.44 -7.82 18.31
C CYS A 49 -0.85 -7.50 16.97
N GLY A 50 -0.16 -6.35 16.89
CA GLY A 50 0.89 -6.06 15.92
C GLY A 50 0.74 -6.69 14.54
N ALA A 51 -0.48 -6.72 13.97
CA ALA A 51 -0.66 -7.09 12.60
C ALA A 51 0.10 -6.00 11.86
N GLN A 52 1.31 -6.33 11.38
CA GLN A 52 1.83 -5.64 10.21
C GLN A 52 0.68 -5.75 9.23
N LYS A 53 -0.08 -4.66 9.09
CA LYS A 53 -0.95 -4.47 7.96
C LYS A 53 -0.04 -4.82 6.81
N THR A 54 -0.27 -5.97 6.19
CA THR A 54 0.43 -6.33 4.96
C THR A 54 0.18 -5.12 4.08
N VAL A 55 1.21 -4.29 3.92
CA VAL A 55 1.12 -3.06 3.15
C VAL A 55 0.56 -3.55 1.82
N PRO A 56 -0.63 -3.10 1.39
CA PRO A 56 -1.23 -3.61 0.18
C PRO A 56 -0.17 -3.53 -0.90
N LYS A 57 0.27 -4.69 -1.42
CA LYS A 57 1.38 -4.73 -2.36
C LYS A 57 0.91 -3.96 -3.59
N LEU A 58 1.40 -2.74 -3.73
CA LEU A 58 1.05 -1.91 -4.87
C LEU A 58 1.50 -2.66 -6.13
N PRO A 59 0.65 -2.72 -7.17
CA PRO A 59 1.04 -3.35 -8.42
C PRO A 59 2.27 -2.66 -9.00
N VAL A 60 3.11 -3.42 -9.70
CA VAL A 60 4.36 -2.92 -10.32
C VAL A 60 4.07 -1.76 -11.29
N ASN A 61 2.89 -1.76 -11.93
CA ASN A 61 2.36 -0.66 -12.71
C ASN A 61 1.03 -0.17 -12.13
N ILE A 62 1.10 0.82 -11.23
CA ILE A 62 -0.07 1.38 -10.53
C ILE A 62 -1.05 2.01 -11.50
N ASP A 63 -0.55 2.77 -12.48
CA ASP A 63 -1.40 3.50 -13.43
C ASP A 63 -2.17 2.54 -14.35
N GLU A 64 -1.52 1.49 -14.85
CA GLU A 64 -2.19 0.48 -15.67
C GLU A 64 -3.26 -0.29 -14.87
N ALA A 65 -2.94 -0.67 -13.62
CA ALA A 65 -3.90 -1.34 -12.75
C ALA A 65 -5.09 -0.44 -12.39
N PHE A 66 -4.82 0.83 -12.11
CA PHE A 66 -5.83 1.86 -11.88
C PHE A 66 -6.73 2.04 -13.11
N LEU A 67 -6.16 2.23 -14.30
CA LEU A 67 -6.92 2.41 -15.54
C LEU A 67 -7.76 1.17 -15.90
N GLY A 68 -7.22 -0.02 -15.66
CA GLY A 68 -7.96 -1.27 -15.83
C GLY A 68 -9.18 -1.34 -14.92
N GLU A 69 -9.04 -0.95 -13.65
CA GLU A 69 -10.17 -0.92 -12.72
C GLU A 69 -11.14 0.24 -12.97
N TYR A 70 -10.64 1.40 -13.38
CA TYR A 70 -11.45 2.54 -13.81
C TYR A 70 -12.39 2.12 -14.95
N LYS A 71 -11.84 1.52 -16.02
CA LYS A 71 -12.64 1.04 -17.15
C LYS A 71 -13.71 0.03 -16.72
N ARG A 72 -13.38 -0.89 -15.80
CA ARG A 72 -14.37 -1.83 -15.23
C ARG A 72 -15.49 -1.13 -14.45
N ASN A 73 -15.17 -0.10 -13.67
CA ASN A 73 -16.19 0.67 -12.94
C ASN A 73 -17.09 1.46 -13.89
N VAL A 74 -16.52 2.06 -14.94
CA VAL A 74 -17.28 2.81 -15.96
C VAL A 74 -18.34 1.94 -16.66
N MET A 75 -18.09 0.63 -16.82
CA MET A 75 -19.07 -0.29 -17.43
C MET A 75 -20.40 -0.37 -16.66
N GLN A 76 -20.44 0.04 -15.39
CA GLN A 76 -21.64 0.03 -14.56
C GLN A 76 -22.58 1.22 -14.82
N TYR A 77 -22.12 2.25 -15.56
CA TYR A 77 -22.84 3.51 -15.78
C TYR A 77 -23.23 3.66 -17.25
N ALA A 78 -24.28 2.94 -17.67
CA ALA A 78 -24.66 2.83 -19.08
C ALA A 78 -24.88 4.21 -19.77
N GLU A 79 -25.45 5.18 -19.05
CA GLU A 79 -25.78 6.50 -19.58
C GLU A 79 -24.56 7.37 -19.94
N VAL A 80 -23.41 7.17 -19.28
CA VAL A 80 -22.19 7.99 -19.48
C VAL A 80 -20.98 7.16 -19.90
N ARG A 81 -21.12 5.82 -19.98
CA ARG A 81 -20.04 4.87 -20.26
C ARG A 81 -19.19 5.27 -21.46
N ASP A 82 -19.82 5.49 -22.61
CA ASP A 82 -19.09 5.68 -23.87
C ASP A 82 -18.30 7.00 -23.86
N ASN A 83 -18.85 8.04 -23.23
CA ASN A 83 -18.16 9.31 -22.99
C ASN A 83 -16.93 9.12 -22.07
N LEU A 84 -17.12 8.43 -20.94
CA LEU A 84 -16.04 8.18 -19.99
C LEU A 84 -14.93 7.28 -20.57
N LEU A 85 -15.30 6.24 -21.33
CA LEU A 85 -14.34 5.38 -22.01
C LEU A 85 -13.58 6.13 -23.10
N SER A 86 -14.24 7.01 -23.86
CA SER A 86 -13.58 7.84 -24.86
C SER A 86 -12.58 8.80 -24.23
N ASN A 87 -12.98 9.50 -23.16
CA ASN A 87 -12.12 10.45 -22.45
C ASN A 87 -10.86 9.78 -21.87
N VAL A 88 -11.01 8.62 -21.23
CA VAL A 88 -9.86 7.88 -20.67
C VAL A 88 -8.97 7.25 -21.75
N GLN A 89 -9.50 6.96 -22.95
CA GLN A 89 -8.70 6.50 -24.09
C GLN A 89 -7.89 7.64 -24.72
N GLN A 90 -8.47 8.85 -24.79
CA GLN A 90 -7.79 10.02 -25.35
C GLN A 90 -6.72 10.59 -24.40
N SER A 91 -6.94 10.50 -23.10
CA SER A 91 -6.02 11.07 -22.09
C SER A 91 -5.98 10.20 -20.83
N PRO A 92 -5.35 9.02 -20.91
CA PRO A 92 -5.28 8.10 -19.77
C PRO A 92 -4.54 8.70 -18.58
N GLU A 93 -3.49 9.50 -18.81
CA GLU A 93 -2.67 10.07 -17.73
C GLU A 93 -3.48 11.06 -16.88
N MET A 94 -4.45 11.75 -17.48
CA MET A 94 -5.29 12.72 -16.78
C MET A 94 -6.13 12.09 -15.67
N SER A 95 -6.58 10.84 -15.86
CA SER A 95 -7.34 10.10 -14.85
C SER A 95 -6.45 9.72 -13.66
N SER A 96 -5.23 9.25 -13.94
CA SER A 96 -4.22 8.94 -12.91
C SER A 96 -3.81 10.19 -12.13
N LEU A 97 -3.57 11.31 -12.81
CA LEU A 97 -3.24 12.60 -12.17
C LEU A 97 -4.36 13.14 -11.29
N GLN A 98 -5.63 12.94 -11.67
CA GLN A 98 -6.76 13.30 -10.81
C GLN A 98 -6.82 12.41 -9.57
N ALA A 99 -6.59 11.10 -9.70
CA ALA A 99 -6.53 10.20 -8.55
C ALA A 99 -5.36 10.54 -7.60
N GLN A 100 -4.21 10.91 -8.13
CA GLN A 100 -3.08 11.42 -7.33
C GLN A 100 -3.41 12.74 -6.63
N ARG A 101 -4.16 13.65 -7.27
CA ARG A 101 -4.61 14.90 -6.64
C ARG A 101 -5.56 14.65 -5.47
N VAL A 102 -6.55 13.78 -5.65
CA VAL A 102 -7.40 13.32 -4.54
C VAL A 102 -6.53 12.81 -3.40
N CYS A 103 -5.48 12.07 -3.73
CA CYS A 103 -4.56 11.58 -2.72
C CYS A 103 -3.85 12.65 -1.92
N ASN A 104 -3.37 13.68 -2.61
CA ASN A 104 -2.68 14.79 -1.99
C ASN A 104 -3.64 15.58 -1.09
N GLU A 105 -4.90 15.74 -1.48
CA GLU A 105 -5.93 16.38 -0.65
C GLU A 105 -6.22 15.57 0.62
N LEU A 106 -6.32 14.24 0.51
CA LEU A 106 -6.48 13.38 1.68
C LEU A 106 -5.25 13.45 2.60
N LYS A 107 -4.05 13.48 2.04
CA LYS A 107 -2.80 13.65 2.80
C LYS A 107 -2.68 15.01 3.46
N SER A 108 -3.27 16.07 2.88
CA SER A 108 -3.31 17.40 3.49
C SER A 108 -4.33 17.53 4.61
N GLY A 109 -5.03 16.45 4.96
CA GLY A 109 -5.97 16.40 6.08
C GLY A 109 -7.43 16.61 5.71
N LEU A 110 -7.77 16.71 4.42
CA LEU A 110 -9.18 16.70 4.02
C LEU A 110 -9.75 15.29 4.18
N SER A 111 -10.97 15.21 4.69
CA SER A 111 -11.73 13.96 4.68
C SER A 111 -12.18 13.62 3.26
N LEU A 112 -12.46 12.34 3.03
CA LEU A 112 -13.01 11.87 1.76
C LEU A 112 -14.34 12.56 1.41
N ASP A 113 -15.14 12.92 2.42
CA ASP A 113 -16.42 13.60 2.23
C ASP A 113 -16.23 15.07 1.83
N GLU A 114 -15.21 15.75 2.38
CA GLU A 114 -14.83 17.11 1.96
C GLU A 114 -14.31 17.13 0.51
N VAL A 115 -13.50 16.15 0.12
CA VAL A 115 -13.03 16.00 -1.27
C VAL A 115 -14.21 15.79 -2.22
N LYS A 116 -15.14 14.88 -1.87
CA LYS A 116 -16.36 14.64 -2.67
C LYS A 116 -17.24 15.88 -2.75
N GLN A 117 -17.41 16.62 -1.65
CA GLN A 117 -18.22 17.84 -1.63
C GLN A 117 -17.60 18.94 -2.50
N LYS A 118 -16.26 19.10 -2.46
CA LYS A 118 -15.54 20.03 -3.32
C LYS A 118 -15.73 19.70 -4.79
N GLN A 119 -15.54 18.43 -5.17
CA GLN A 119 -15.78 17.96 -6.54
C GLN A 119 -17.23 18.17 -7.00
N ALA A 120 -18.21 17.89 -6.14
CA ALA A 120 -19.62 18.10 -6.45
C ALA A 120 -19.99 19.58 -6.69
N ARG A 121 -19.28 20.52 -6.06
CA ARG A 121 -19.48 21.97 -6.31
C ARG A 121 -18.86 22.43 -7.62
N GLU A 122 -17.76 21.82 -8.02
CA GLU A 122 -17.01 22.18 -9.23
C GLU A 122 -17.56 21.49 -10.50
N THR A 123 -18.43 20.49 -10.32
CA THR A 123 -18.88 19.62 -11.40
C THR A 123 -20.37 19.74 -11.68
N VAL A 124 -20.72 20.06 -12.93
CA VAL A 124 -22.12 20.31 -13.34
C VAL A 124 -22.68 19.20 -14.23
N GLU A 125 -21.82 18.48 -14.97
CA GLU A 125 -22.25 17.40 -15.87
C GLU A 125 -22.26 16.03 -15.19
N GLN A 126 -23.28 15.21 -15.49
CA GLN A 126 -23.45 13.88 -14.93
C GLN A 126 -22.25 12.95 -15.18
N SER A 127 -21.66 13.01 -16.39
CA SER A 127 -20.44 12.26 -16.74
C SER A 127 -19.29 12.63 -15.81
N SER A 128 -19.11 13.92 -15.56
CA SER A 128 -18.05 14.43 -14.70
C SER A 128 -18.28 14.07 -13.23
N ILE A 129 -19.54 14.02 -12.75
CA ILE A 129 -19.88 13.58 -11.38
C ILE A 129 -19.50 12.10 -11.20
N VAL A 130 -19.92 11.25 -12.14
CA VAL A 130 -19.61 9.81 -12.12
C VAL A 130 -18.10 9.60 -12.22
N ASN A 131 -17.41 10.34 -13.10
CA ASN A 131 -15.96 10.29 -13.23
C ASN A 131 -15.25 10.61 -11.91
N ALA A 132 -15.62 11.74 -11.28
CA ALA A 132 -15.06 12.16 -10.00
C ALA A 132 -15.30 11.11 -8.91
N GLN A 133 -16.50 10.53 -8.85
CA GLN A 133 -16.82 9.47 -7.89
C GLN A 133 -15.95 8.21 -8.08
N ILE A 134 -15.80 7.73 -9.32
CA ILE A 134 -14.96 6.57 -9.61
C ILE A 134 -13.51 6.86 -9.24
N ILE A 135 -12.96 7.99 -9.70
CA ILE A 135 -11.57 8.39 -9.45
C ILE A 135 -11.31 8.51 -7.95
N THR A 136 -12.18 9.20 -7.21
CA THR A 136 -12.02 9.42 -5.77
C THR A 136 -12.05 8.11 -4.98
N ASN A 137 -12.92 7.18 -5.35
CA ASN A 137 -12.96 5.87 -4.71
C ASN A 137 -11.67 5.06 -4.99
N LEU A 138 -11.21 5.04 -6.26
CA LEU A 138 -10.02 4.30 -6.66
C LEU A 138 -8.72 4.94 -6.16
N ALA A 139 -8.69 6.25 -5.94
CA ALA A 139 -7.52 6.97 -5.43
C ALA A 139 -7.01 6.39 -4.11
N THR A 140 -7.93 6.09 -3.18
CA THR A 140 -7.58 5.51 -1.87
C THR A 140 -6.98 4.10 -1.97
N LYS A 141 -7.30 3.37 -3.04
CA LYS A 141 -6.80 2.01 -3.26
C LYS A 141 -5.44 1.99 -3.94
N TYR A 142 -5.23 2.84 -4.94
CA TYR A 142 -4.04 2.80 -5.80
C TYR A 142 -2.97 3.83 -5.45
N TYR A 143 -3.36 5.02 -4.97
CA TYR A 143 -2.43 6.12 -4.73
C TYR A 143 -2.30 6.49 -3.24
N CYS A 144 -3.30 6.15 -2.40
CA CYS A 144 -3.31 6.42 -0.95
C CYS A 144 -3.67 5.20 -0.08
N PRO A 145 -3.01 4.05 -0.26
CA PRO A 145 -3.26 2.93 0.62
C PRO A 145 -2.98 3.36 2.07
N LYS A 146 -3.91 3.09 3.00
CA LYS A 146 -3.73 3.39 4.43
C LYS A 146 -2.59 2.51 4.99
N GLY A 147 -1.35 2.99 4.90
CA GLY A 147 -0.17 2.26 5.36
C GLY A 147 1.17 2.75 4.81
N GLY A 148 1.36 4.07 4.64
CA GLY A 148 2.65 4.69 4.33
C GLY A 148 3.01 5.70 5.41
#